data_AF-A0A8D8FEQ0-F1
#
_entry.id   AF-A0A8D8FEQ0-F1
#
_cell.length_a   1.000
_cell.length_b   1.000
_cell.length_c   1.000
_cell.angle_alpha   90.00
_cell.angle_beta   90.00
_cell.angle_gamma   90.00
#
_symmetry.space_group_name_H-M   'P 1'
#
loop_
_entity.id
_entity.type
_entity.pdbx_description
1 polymer ?
#
loop_
_entity_poly.entity_id
_entity_poly.type
_entity_poly.pdbx_seq_one_letter_code
_entity_poly.pdbx_strand_id
1 'polypeptide(L)'
;MVPIKGIYLALLVLVASSSFTTNQVKGDKYEDEDDYYDSRERVLETSYHGLIKENETFVEITPLIKVDETKICGFHIIKKNKEIPFQIELVNELGILKAKKSLNCEKRKNYKFDITAVFCDGSHSKSASVHISVIDINEYSPTFLQPSYVTEVDEGRLYQEIIRVEATDKDCTPLFGDVCKYEILTSDQPFTIDNEGSIRNTEPLSHKASHNHILSVVAYDCAMKQSAPVMVNI
;
A
#
# COMPACT_ATOMS: atom_id res chain seq x y z
N MET A 1 22.43 -14.55 -32.41
CA MET A 1 22.26 -15.48 -33.55
C MET A 1 23.60 -16.14 -33.80
N VAL A 2 23.60 -17.48 -33.79
CA VAL A 2 24.58 -18.49 -34.27
C VAL A 2 24.73 -19.61 -33.21
N PRO A 3 24.46 -20.88 -33.57
CA PRO A 3 24.38 -22.05 -32.68
C PRO A 3 25.65 -22.91 -32.71
N ILE A 4 25.92 -23.71 -31.67
CA ILE A 4 26.92 -24.80 -31.73
C ILE A 4 26.42 -25.93 -30.80
N LYS A 5 25.73 -26.93 -31.35
CA LYS A 5 26.23 -28.28 -31.71
C LYS A 5 26.86 -29.05 -30.56
N GLY A 6 26.14 -30.09 -30.11
CA GLY A 6 26.70 -31.17 -29.32
C GLY A 6 27.64 -32.05 -30.15
N ILE A 7 28.65 -32.60 -29.49
CA ILE A 7 29.49 -33.73 -29.93
C ILE A 7 29.81 -34.59 -28.70
N TYR A 8 29.63 -35.89 -28.90
CA TYR A 8 29.97 -37.04 -28.04
C TYR A 8 31.43 -37.05 -27.56
N LEU A 9 31.74 -37.69 -26.42
CA LEU A 9 32.62 -38.87 -26.42
C LEU A 9 32.61 -39.62 -25.08
N ALA A 10 32.68 -40.94 -25.20
CA ALA A 10 32.65 -41.94 -24.14
C ALA A 10 33.96 -42.01 -23.34
N LEU A 11 33.89 -42.53 -22.11
CA LEU A 11 35.01 -43.25 -21.50
C LEU A 11 34.53 -44.57 -20.90
N LEU A 12 34.94 -45.67 -21.54
CA LEU A 12 35.00 -47.02 -20.96
C LEU A 12 36.00 -47.02 -19.80
N VAL A 13 35.66 -47.66 -18.68
CA VAL A 13 36.67 -48.31 -17.83
C VAL A 13 36.16 -49.68 -17.35
N LEU A 14 36.79 -50.69 -17.94
CA LEU A 14 37.25 -51.99 -17.43
C LEU A 14 36.48 -52.69 -16.29
N VAL A 15 36.00 -53.88 -16.67
CA VAL A 15 35.59 -55.01 -15.84
C VAL A 15 36.80 -55.60 -15.11
N ALA A 16 36.64 -55.89 -13.82
CA ALA A 16 37.43 -56.92 -13.14
C ALA A 16 36.46 -57.88 -12.44
N SER A 17 36.52 -59.13 -12.87
CA SER A 17 35.76 -60.27 -12.40
C SER A 17 36.33 -60.80 -11.09
N SER A 18 35.44 -61.23 -10.18
CA SER A 18 35.72 -62.40 -9.36
C SER A 18 34.42 -63.14 -9.08
N SER A 19 34.44 -64.42 -9.43
CA SER A 19 33.38 -65.40 -9.34
C SER A 19 33.12 -65.80 -7.89
N PHE A 20 31.89 -66.16 -7.52
CA PHE A 20 31.59 -67.40 -6.78
C PHE A 20 30.08 -67.69 -6.80
N THR A 21 29.76 -68.95 -6.54
CA THR A 21 28.67 -69.79 -7.04
C THR A 21 27.29 -69.66 -6.40
N THR A 22 26.29 -69.88 -7.25
CA THR A 22 24.89 -70.32 -7.08
C THR A 22 24.39 -70.76 -5.69
N ASN A 23 23.22 -70.23 -5.28
CA ASN A 23 22.03 -71.05 -5.06
C ASN A 23 20.75 -70.19 -4.95
N GLN A 24 19.70 -70.62 -5.65
CA GLN A 24 18.36 -70.02 -5.61
C GLN A 24 17.45 -70.73 -4.59
N VAL A 25 16.77 -69.89 -3.79
CA VAL A 25 15.33 -69.91 -3.41
C VAL A 25 14.81 -71.04 -2.51
N LYS A 26 14.32 -70.66 -1.31
CA LYS A 26 12.87 -70.72 -1.00
C LYS A 26 12.48 -69.97 0.29
N GLY A 27 11.57 -69.00 0.13
CA GLY A 27 10.53 -68.59 1.08
C GLY A 27 10.97 -67.93 2.38
N ASP A 28 10.63 -66.66 2.56
CA ASP A 28 9.58 -66.30 3.52
C ASP A 28 9.25 -64.81 3.50
N LYS A 29 7.94 -64.58 3.62
CA LYS A 29 7.22 -63.39 4.10
C LYS A 29 7.36 -62.08 3.33
N TYR A 30 6.26 -61.74 2.67
CA TYR A 30 5.82 -60.37 2.47
C TYR A 30 5.75 -59.69 3.84
N GLU A 31 6.68 -58.78 4.11
CA GLU A 31 6.53 -57.74 5.11
C GLU A 31 6.18 -56.46 4.36
N ASP A 32 5.07 -55.86 4.78
CA ASP A 32 4.46 -54.67 4.23
C ASP A 32 5.49 -53.53 4.13
N GLU A 33 5.85 -53.14 2.90
CA GLU A 33 6.61 -51.90 2.69
C GLU A 33 5.68 -50.73 2.97
N ASP A 34 6.00 -50.09 4.09
CA ASP A 34 5.36 -48.93 4.68
C ASP A 34 4.87 -47.89 3.66
N ASP A 35 3.66 -47.44 3.96
CA ASP A 35 2.87 -46.35 3.37
C ASP A 35 3.65 -45.02 3.44
N TYR A 36 4.69 -44.88 2.61
CA TYR A 36 5.57 -43.70 2.54
C TYR A 36 5.25 -42.83 1.31
N TYR A 37 3.97 -42.67 0.96
CA TYR A 37 3.58 -41.66 -0.01
C TYR A 37 2.30 -40.92 0.40
N ASP A 38 2.44 -39.59 0.35
CA ASP A 38 1.37 -38.60 0.17
C ASP A 38 0.77 -37.95 1.42
N SER A 39 1.62 -37.42 2.31
CA SER A 39 1.32 -36.14 2.95
C SER A 39 1.85 -34.99 2.10
N ARG A 40 1.38 -34.85 0.85
CA ARG A 40 1.48 -33.56 0.16
C ARG A 40 0.68 -32.57 0.99
N GLU A 41 1.41 -31.80 1.80
CA GLU A 41 0.86 -30.85 2.73
C GLU A 41 -0.11 -29.97 1.94
N ARG A 42 -1.36 -29.86 2.41
CA ARG A 42 -2.38 -29.01 1.77
C ARG A 42 -1.99 -27.56 2.02
N VAL A 43 -0.99 -27.05 1.30
CA VAL A 43 -0.30 -25.81 1.66
C VAL A 43 -1.10 -24.62 1.17
N LEU A 44 -1.70 -23.93 2.14
CA LEU A 44 -2.01 -22.52 2.03
C LEU A 44 -0.74 -21.75 2.41
N GLU A 45 -0.44 -20.67 1.71
CA GLU A 45 0.70 -19.83 2.07
C GLU A 45 0.56 -19.32 3.49
N THR A 46 1.68 -19.14 4.19
CA THR A 46 1.64 -18.72 5.61
C THR A 46 1.26 -17.25 5.77
N SER A 47 1.49 -16.42 4.75
CA SER A 47 1.19 -14.99 4.79
C SER A 47 0.85 -14.43 3.41
N TYR A 48 -0.07 -13.46 3.40
CA TYR A 48 -0.50 -12.70 2.24
C TYR A 48 -0.40 -11.20 2.52
N HIS A 49 -0.07 -10.43 1.48
CA HIS A 49 -0.18 -8.98 1.49
C HIS A 49 -1.24 -8.53 0.49
N GLY A 50 -2.11 -7.62 0.91
CA GLY A 50 -3.16 -7.08 0.06
C GLY A 50 -3.14 -5.56 0.03
N LEU A 51 -3.47 -5.02 -1.13
CA LEU A 51 -3.64 -3.60 -1.36
C LEU A 51 -5.07 -3.33 -1.82
N ILE A 52 -5.65 -2.24 -1.33
CA ILE A 52 -6.99 -1.80 -1.72
C ILE A 52 -7.04 -0.27 -1.64
N LYS A 53 -7.48 0.40 -2.70
CA LYS A 53 -7.78 1.83 -2.61
C LYS A 53 -9.03 2.05 -1.77
N GLU A 54 -9.06 3.08 -0.95
CA GLU A 54 -10.16 3.26 0.01
C GLU A 54 -11.54 3.44 -0.64
N ASN A 55 -11.60 3.98 -1.86
CA ASN A 55 -12.84 4.12 -2.64
C ASN A 55 -13.20 2.86 -3.46
N GLU A 56 -12.40 1.79 -3.38
CA GLU A 56 -12.63 0.53 -4.07
C GLU A 56 -13.08 -0.57 -3.09
N THR A 57 -13.47 -1.72 -3.64
CA THR A 57 -13.87 -2.91 -2.85
C THR A 57 -13.07 -4.16 -3.21
N PHE A 58 -12.34 -4.15 -4.32
CA PHE A 58 -11.50 -5.27 -4.72
C PHE A 58 -10.13 -5.16 -4.04
N VAL A 59 -9.63 -6.28 -3.52
CA VAL A 59 -8.30 -6.32 -2.90
C VAL A 59 -7.33 -7.03 -3.84
N GLU A 60 -6.26 -6.35 -4.20
CA GLU A 60 -5.14 -6.94 -4.94
C GLU A 60 -4.25 -7.71 -3.95
N ILE A 61 -4.32 -9.04 -3.98
CA ILE A 61 -3.61 -9.92 -3.04
C ILE A 61 -2.39 -10.57 -3.71
N THR A 62 -1.26 -10.57 -3.01
CA THR A 62 0.00 -11.22 -3.40
C THR A 62 0.58 -12.06 -2.24
N PRO A 63 0.97 -13.33 -2.47
CA PRO A 63 0.66 -14.15 -3.66
C PRO A 63 -0.85 -14.44 -3.77
N LEU A 64 -1.31 -15.00 -4.89
CA LEU A 64 -2.73 -15.37 -5.03
C LEU A 64 -3.13 -16.39 -3.94
N ILE A 65 -4.32 -16.22 -3.35
CA ILE A 65 -4.85 -17.16 -2.37
C ILE A 65 -5.36 -18.40 -3.11
N LYS A 66 -4.67 -19.52 -2.95
CA LYS A 66 -5.05 -20.83 -3.49
C LYS A 66 -4.44 -21.93 -2.63
N VAL A 67 -4.89 -23.15 -2.83
CA VAL A 67 -4.27 -24.35 -2.24
C VAL A 67 -3.81 -25.26 -3.37
N ASP A 68 -2.62 -25.82 -3.25
CA ASP A 68 -2.07 -26.70 -4.28
C ASP A 68 -2.73 -28.09 -4.27
N GLU A 69 -3.03 -28.58 -5.47
CA GLU A 69 -3.41 -29.96 -5.79
C GLU A 69 -4.60 -30.56 -4.99
N THR A 70 -5.38 -29.73 -4.29
CA THR A 70 -6.49 -30.17 -3.43
C THR A 70 -7.77 -29.42 -3.74
N LYS A 71 -8.89 -30.14 -3.83
CA LYS A 71 -10.21 -29.53 -4.00
C LYS A 71 -10.65 -28.81 -2.73
N ILE A 72 -10.80 -27.50 -2.82
CA ILE A 72 -11.36 -26.67 -1.75
C ILE A 72 -12.83 -26.33 -2.04
N CYS A 73 -13.61 -26.15 -0.99
CA CYS A 73 -15.02 -25.77 -1.07
C CYS A 73 -15.25 -24.33 -0.56
N GLY A 74 -14.22 -23.68 -0.01
CA GLY A 74 -14.27 -22.27 0.34
C GLY A 74 -13.07 -21.80 1.13
N PHE A 75 -13.16 -20.56 1.59
CA PHE A 75 -12.23 -19.97 2.55
C PHE A 75 -13.00 -19.37 3.72
N HIS A 76 -12.37 -19.31 4.87
CA HIS A 76 -12.96 -18.76 6.08
C HIS A 76 -12.04 -17.71 6.70
N ILE A 77 -12.60 -16.54 7.02
CA ILE A 77 -11.91 -15.47 7.76
C ILE A 77 -12.12 -15.71 9.26
N ILE A 78 -11.03 -15.90 10.01
CA ILE A 78 -11.06 -16.12 11.46
C ILE A 78 -11.29 -14.78 12.18
N LYS A 79 -12.43 -14.66 12.87
CA LYS A 79 -12.81 -13.45 13.61
C LYS A 79 -12.35 -13.51 15.07
N LYS A 80 -11.27 -12.78 15.40
CA LYS A 80 -10.73 -12.65 16.77
C LYS A 80 -11.18 -11.36 17.45
N ASN A 81 -12.49 -11.19 17.67
CA ASN A 81 -13.11 -10.06 18.40
C ASN A 81 -12.96 -8.66 17.78
N LYS A 82 -12.55 -8.55 16.51
CA LYS A 82 -12.54 -7.29 15.75
C LYS A 82 -13.45 -7.43 14.55
N GLU A 83 -14.14 -6.34 14.20
CA GLU A 83 -14.82 -6.27 12.91
C GLU A 83 -13.77 -6.37 11.80
N ILE A 84 -13.95 -7.36 10.93
CA ILE A 84 -13.16 -7.54 9.73
C ILE A 84 -14.10 -7.20 8.56
N PRO A 85 -13.96 -6.01 7.95
CA PRO A 85 -14.86 -5.52 6.91
C PRO A 85 -14.58 -6.17 5.55
N PHE A 86 -14.11 -7.41 5.54
CA PHE A 86 -13.77 -8.16 4.34
C PHE A 86 -14.59 -9.44 4.24
N GLN A 87 -14.74 -9.92 3.02
CA GLN A 87 -15.27 -11.23 2.67
C GLN A 87 -14.34 -11.88 1.67
N ILE A 88 -14.31 -13.22 1.68
CA ILE A 88 -13.51 -14.01 0.75
C ILE A 88 -14.45 -14.95 -0.01
N GLU A 89 -14.34 -14.97 -1.33
CA GLU A 89 -15.13 -15.79 -2.24
C GLU A 89 -14.22 -16.75 -2.98
N LEU A 90 -14.65 -18.01 -3.13
CA LEU A 90 -13.96 -18.97 -3.97
C LEU A 90 -14.42 -18.79 -5.42
N VAL A 91 -13.51 -18.39 -6.31
CA VAL A 91 -13.77 -18.20 -7.74
C VAL A 91 -12.65 -18.86 -8.52
N ASN A 92 -12.98 -19.85 -9.36
CA ASN A 92 -11.99 -20.59 -10.19
C ASN A 92 -10.80 -21.12 -9.37
N GLU A 93 -11.07 -21.76 -8.23
CA GLU A 93 -10.06 -22.27 -7.27
C GLU A 93 -9.19 -21.19 -6.58
N LEU A 94 -9.52 -19.90 -6.76
CA LEU A 94 -8.84 -18.77 -6.13
C LEU A 94 -9.70 -18.13 -5.04
N GLY A 95 -9.06 -17.73 -3.94
CA GLY A 95 -9.65 -16.91 -2.90
C GLY A 95 -9.62 -15.43 -3.28
N ILE A 96 -10.77 -14.91 -3.67
CA ILE A 96 -10.94 -13.50 -4.02
C ILE A 96 -11.41 -12.73 -2.80
N LEU A 97 -10.56 -11.82 -2.30
CA LEU A 97 -10.88 -10.98 -1.16
C LEU A 97 -11.53 -9.67 -1.62
N LYS A 98 -12.65 -9.30 -0.99
CA LYS A 98 -13.37 -8.05 -1.22
C LYS A 98 -13.69 -7.36 0.09
N ALA A 99 -13.65 -6.04 0.11
CA ALA A 99 -14.22 -5.24 1.18
C ALA A 99 -15.75 -5.22 1.08
N LYS A 100 -16.44 -5.27 2.23
CA LYS A 100 -17.91 -5.23 2.31
C LYS A 100 -18.48 -3.84 2.03
N LYS A 101 -17.65 -2.81 2.19
CA LYS A 101 -17.91 -1.39 1.95
C LYS A 101 -16.59 -0.73 1.59
N SER A 102 -16.64 0.46 0.99
CA SER A 102 -15.45 1.30 0.85
C SER A 102 -14.78 1.49 2.21
N LEU A 103 -13.45 1.51 2.18
CA LEU A 103 -12.64 1.76 3.36
C LEU A 103 -12.39 3.27 3.46
N ASN A 104 -11.64 3.67 4.48
CA ASN A 104 -11.25 5.06 4.66
C ASN A 104 -9.87 5.05 5.33
N CYS A 105 -8.87 5.57 4.65
CA CYS A 105 -7.48 5.55 5.08
C CYS A 105 -7.30 6.40 6.34
N GLU A 106 -7.91 7.59 6.38
CA GLU A 106 -7.87 8.53 7.50
C GLU A 106 -8.31 7.89 8.82
N LYS A 107 -9.28 6.96 8.76
CA LYS A 107 -9.76 6.20 9.92
C LYS A 107 -8.87 5.00 10.21
N ARG A 108 -8.53 4.21 9.19
CA ARG A 108 -7.76 2.97 9.37
C ARG A 108 -7.05 2.51 8.10
N LYS A 109 -5.75 2.78 8.07
CA LYS A 109 -4.79 2.40 7.04
C LYS A 109 -4.42 0.91 6.95
N ASN A 110 -4.55 0.14 8.03
CA ASN A 110 -4.07 -1.24 8.07
C ASN A 110 -5.05 -2.24 8.72
N TYR A 111 -5.19 -3.41 8.11
CA TYR A 111 -5.93 -4.55 8.65
C TYR A 111 -5.04 -5.78 8.73
N LYS A 112 -5.21 -6.56 9.80
CA LYS A 112 -4.55 -7.84 10.00
C LYS A 112 -5.58 -8.85 10.51
N PHE A 113 -5.67 -9.99 9.86
CA PHE A 113 -6.53 -11.10 10.24
C PHE A 113 -5.99 -12.41 9.68
N ASP A 114 -6.57 -13.52 10.12
CA ASP A 114 -6.16 -14.85 9.65
C ASP A 114 -7.26 -15.48 8.80
N ILE A 115 -6.87 -16.31 7.84
CA ILE A 115 -7.78 -17.11 7.01
C ILE A 115 -7.42 -18.60 7.07
N THR A 116 -8.38 -19.47 6.73
CA THR A 116 -8.15 -20.89 6.48
C THR A 116 -8.84 -21.30 5.18
N ALA A 117 -8.25 -22.23 4.44
CA ALA A 117 -8.97 -22.93 3.40
C ALA A 117 -9.92 -23.95 4.03
N VAL A 118 -11.10 -24.12 3.43
CA VAL A 118 -12.11 -25.10 3.81
C VAL A 118 -12.13 -26.17 2.73
N PHE A 119 -11.71 -27.38 3.08
CA PHE A 119 -11.72 -28.52 2.18
C PHE A 119 -13.14 -29.08 2.05
N CYS A 120 -13.42 -29.76 0.95
CA CYS A 120 -14.75 -30.33 0.72
C CYS A 120 -15.11 -31.49 1.67
N ASP A 121 -14.13 -32.05 2.38
CA ASP A 121 -14.33 -32.99 3.49
C ASP A 121 -14.72 -32.30 4.82
N GLY A 122 -14.82 -30.96 4.82
CA GLY A 122 -15.14 -30.15 5.99
C GLY A 122 -13.93 -29.81 6.89
N SER A 123 -12.76 -30.35 6.61
CA SER A 123 -11.53 -30.00 7.34
C SER A 123 -11.00 -28.62 6.93
N HIS A 124 -10.14 -28.06 7.77
CA HIS A 124 -9.52 -26.75 7.56
C HIS A 124 -8.01 -26.87 7.41
N SER A 125 -7.40 -25.99 6.61
CA SER A 125 -5.95 -25.84 6.58
C SER A 125 -5.42 -25.22 7.88
N LYS A 126 -4.09 -25.22 8.04
CA LYS A 126 -3.44 -24.28 8.96
C LYS A 126 -3.84 -22.84 8.60
N SER A 127 -3.89 -21.96 9.60
CA SER A 127 -4.24 -20.56 9.39
C SER A 127 -3.11 -19.79 8.71
N ALA A 128 -3.47 -18.91 7.78
CA ALA A 128 -2.58 -17.98 7.10
C ALA A 128 -2.85 -16.54 7.54
N SER A 129 -1.81 -15.73 7.73
CA SER A 129 -1.95 -14.32 8.07
C SER A 129 -2.22 -13.48 6.82
N VAL A 130 -3.15 -12.54 6.89
CA VAL A 130 -3.43 -11.58 5.83
C VAL A 130 -3.20 -10.17 6.36
N HIS A 131 -2.34 -9.40 5.67
CA HIS A 131 -2.08 -8.00 5.97
C HIS A 131 -2.59 -7.14 4.81
N ILE A 132 -3.57 -6.28 5.07
CA ILE A 132 -4.14 -5.36 4.08
C ILE A 132 -3.69 -3.95 4.39
N SER A 133 -3.08 -3.29 3.40
CA SER A 133 -2.83 -1.84 3.40
C SER A 133 -3.89 -1.15 2.56
N VAL A 134 -4.49 -0.11 3.13
CA VAL A 134 -5.39 0.79 2.39
C VAL A 134 -4.52 1.82 1.68
N ILE A 135 -4.67 1.90 0.36
CA ILE A 135 -4.05 2.91 -0.48
C ILE A 135 -4.92 4.17 -0.38
N ASP A 136 -4.28 5.23 0.08
CA ASP A 136 -4.82 6.58 0.16
C ASP A 136 -5.14 7.14 -1.23
N ILE A 137 -6.20 7.92 -1.33
CA ILE A 137 -6.49 8.74 -2.51
C ILE A 137 -6.61 10.20 -2.10
N ASN A 138 -6.18 11.09 -2.98
CA ASN A 138 -6.21 12.51 -2.72
C ASN A 138 -7.66 13.07 -2.83
N GLU A 139 -8.44 12.99 -1.74
CA GLU A 139 -9.84 13.39 -1.68
C GLU A 139 -9.99 14.83 -1.17
N TYR A 140 -9.19 15.22 -0.19
CA TYR A 140 -9.26 16.54 0.43
C TYR A 140 -8.30 17.52 -0.25
N SER A 141 -8.51 18.81 -0.03
CA SER A 141 -7.54 19.83 -0.42
C SER A 141 -7.17 20.63 0.81
N PRO A 142 -5.97 21.27 0.82
CA PRO A 142 -5.54 22.00 1.99
C PRO A 142 -6.57 23.05 2.38
N THR A 143 -6.82 23.17 3.68
CA THR A 143 -7.77 24.13 4.23
C THR A 143 -7.06 25.04 5.21
N PHE A 144 -7.15 26.35 5.00
CA PHE A 144 -6.58 27.34 5.90
C PHE A 144 -7.22 27.30 7.29
N LEU A 145 -6.41 27.52 8.32
CA LEU A 145 -6.85 27.49 9.71
C LEU A 145 -7.76 28.67 10.07
N GLN A 146 -7.62 29.80 9.36
CA GLN A 146 -8.45 30.98 9.50
C GLN A 146 -9.23 31.26 8.21
N PRO A 147 -10.45 31.80 8.30
CA PRO A 147 -11.22 32.20 7.12
C PRO A 147 -10.63 33.43 6.41
N SER A 148 -9.83 34.22 7.12
CA SER A 148 -9.10 35.38 6.62
C SER A 148 -8.00 35.76 7.62
N TYR A 149 -6.94 36.39 7.13
CA TYR A 149 -5.83 36.90 7.94
C TYR A 149 -5.78 38.43 7.85
N VAL A 150 -5.51 39.10 8.97
CA VAL A 150 -5.41 40.56 9.04
C VAL A 150 -4.22 40.93 9.91
N THR A 151 -3.43 41.89 9.46
CA THR A 151 -2.32 42.46 10.20
C THR A 151 -2.10 43.92 9.79
N GLU A 152 -1.29 44.65 10.55
CA GLU A 152 -0.89 46.01 10.24
C GLU A 152 0.64 46.10 10.37
N VAL A 153 1.25 46.93 9.52
CA VAL A 153 2.69 47.17 9.52
C VAL A 153 2.99 48.65 9.37
N ASP A 154 4.05 49.10 10.01
CA ASP A 154 4.58 50.44 9.77
C ASP A 154 5.20 50.52 8.38
N GLU A 155 4.94 51.64 7.69
CA GLU A 155 5.51 51.94 6.37
C GLU A 155 7.05 52.16 6.42
N GLY A 156 7.69 52.13 5.26
CA GLY A 156 9.09 52.53 5.12
C GLY A 156 10.14 51.50 5.55
N ARG A 157 9.77 50.25 5.85
CA ARG A 157 10.72 49.18 6.19
C ARG A 157 10.46 47.86 5.46
N LEU A 158 11.49 47.02 5.38
CA LEU A 158 11.41 45.63 4.93
C LEU A 158 11.26 44.71 6.15
N TYR A 159 10.29 43.81 6.10
CA TYR A 159 10.07 42.79 7.12
C TYR A 159 10.66 41.45 6.65
N GLN A 160 11.18 40.66 7.60
CA GLN A 160 11.54 39.27 7.32
C GLN A 160 10.29 38.38 7.25
N GLU A 161 9.28 38.70 8.06
CA GLU A 161 7.97 38.09 8.11
C GLU A 161 6.98 39.17 8.59
N ILE A 162 5.85 39.31 7.88
CA ILE A 162 4.73 40.21 8.22
C ILE A 162 3.63 39.40 8.91
N ILE A 163 3.28 38.27 8.31
CA ILE A 163 2.29 37.33 8.81
C ILE A 163 2.57 35.95 8.21
N ARG A 164 2.19 34.91 8.94
CA ARG A 164 2.21 33.53 8.45
C ARG A 164 0.79 33.02 8.27
N VAL A 165 0.49 32.48 7.09
CA VAL A 165 -0.73 31.71 6.85
C VAL A 165 -0.46 30.23 7.06
N GLU A 166 -1.46 29.50 7.51
CA GLU A 166 -1.32 28.07 7.82
C GLU A 166 -2.53 27.31 7.28
N ALA A 167 -2.28 26.20 6.59
CA ALA A 167 -3.29 25.29 6.09
C ALA A 167 -3.00 23.84 6.52
N THR A 168 -4.04 23.02 6.55
CA THR A 168 -3.97 21.58 6.85
C THR A 168 -4.77 20.79 5.84
N ASP A 169 -4.27 19.64 5.43
CA ASP A 169 -5.01 18.66 4.64
C ASP A 169 -5.37 17.45 5.54
N LYS A 170 -6.46 16.76 5.20
CA LYS A 170 -7.02 15.65 5.98
C LYS A 170 -6.66 14.29 5.40
N ASP A 171 -6.09 14.21 4.19
CA ASP A 171 -5.72 12.93 3.57
C ASP A 171 -4.70 12.16 4.43
N CYS A 172 -4.69 10.84 4.27
CA CYS A 172 -4.09 9.89 5.20
C CYS A 172 -2.55 9.84 5.17
N THR A 173 -1.96 10.09 4.00
CA THR A 173 -0.52 9.97 3.74
C THR A 173 0.13 11.33 3.52
N PRO A 174 1.41 11.51 3.88
CA PRO A 174 2.12 12.78 3.69
C PRO A 174 2.06 13.35 2.26
N LEU A 175 1.97 12.48 1.24
CA LEU A 175 1.91 12.94 -0.15
C LEU A 175 0.65 13.77 -0.45
N PHE A 176 -0.47 13.48 0.23
CA PHE A 176 -1.75 14.16 0.03
C PHE A 176 -2.15 15.00 1.25
N GLY A 177 -1.72 14.61 2.46
CA GLY A 177 -2.06 15.24 3.74
C GLY A 177 -1.14 16.38 4.18
N ASP A 178 0.09 16.48 3.66
CA ASP A 178 1.02 17.55 4.03
C ASP A 178 0.92 18.73 3.05
N VAL A 179 0.99 19.95 3.59
CA VAL A 179 1.06 21.18 2.79
C VAL A 179 2.51 21.47 2.42
N CYS A 180 2.80 21.51 1.12
CA CYS A 180 4.17 21.60 0.59
C CYS A 180 4.47 22.94 -0.09
N LYS A 181 3.46 23.76 -0.40
CA LYS A 181 3.65 25.04 -1.09
C LYS A 181 2.53 26.02 -0.77
N TYR A 182 2.88 27.29 -0.68
CA TYR A 182 1.95 28.41 -0.72
C TYR A 182 2.24 29.32 -1.92
N GLU A 183 1.22 30.05 -2.38
CA GLU A 183 1.34 30.96 -3.51
C GLU A 183 0.42 32.17 -3.34
N ILE A 184 0.96 33.37 -3.58
CA ILE A 184 0.17 34.60 -3.70
C ILE A 184 -0.30 34.70 -5.15
N LEU A 185 -1.61 34.68 -5.38
CA LEU A 185 -2.23 34.80 -6.71
C LEU A 185 -2.30 36.26 -7.19
N THR A 186 -2.26 37.23 -6.28
CA THR A 186 -2.23 38.67 -6.58
C THR A 186 -0.79 39.11 -6.89
N SER A 187 -0.39 39.07 -8.15
CA SER A 187 0.99 39.32 -8.60
C SER A 187 1.40 40.79 -8.73
N ASP A 188 0.46 41.72 -8.56
CA ASP A 188 0.65 43.16 -8.77
C ASP A 188 1.03 43.93 -7.49
N GLN A 189 1.35 43.21 -6.41
CA GLN A 189 1.67 43.80 -5.10
C GLN A 189 3.07 43.38 -4.63
N PRO A 190 3.75 44.21 -3.84
CA PRO A 190 5.14 44.01 -3.45
C PRO A 190 5.32 42.98 -2.33
N PHE A 191 4.75 41.77 -2.50
CA PHE A 191 4.80 40.70 -1.51
C PHE A 191 5.26 39.38 -2.12
N THR A 192 5.90 38.57 -1.28
CA THR A 192 6.28 37.20 -1.60
C THR A 192 5.94 36.31 -0.42
N ILE A 193 5.69 35.03 -0.70
CA ILE A 193 5.39 33.99 0.28
C ILE A 193 6.37 32.84 0.09
N ASP A 194 6.84 32.24 1.19
CA ASP A 194 7.65 31.02 1.14
C ASP A 194 6.78 29.75 1.27
N ASN A 195 7.42 28.58 1.27
CA ASN A 195 6.72 27.29 1.33
C ASN A 195 6.17 26.99 2.74
N GLU A 196 6.59 27.76 3.74
CA GLU A 196 6.16 27.69 5.12
C GLU A 196 5.01 28.68 5.44
N GLY A 197 4.53 29.40 4.42
CA GLY A 197 3.40 30.33 4.52
C GLY A 197 3.78 31.71 5.04
N SER A 198 5.07 32.03 5.16
CA SER A 198 5.57 33.32 5.65
C SER A 198 5.49 34.37 4.55
N ILE A 199 4.70 35.42 4.77
CA ILE A 199 4.54 36.54 3.84
C ILE A 199 5.50 37.66 4.27
N ARG A 200 6.23 38.23 3.30
CA ARG A 200 7.08 39.41 3.48
C ARG A 200 6.94 40.38 2.32
N ASN A 201 7.26 41.65 2.56
CA ASN A 201 7.32 42.65 1.51
C ASN A 201 8.67 42.63 0.75
N THR A 202 8.63 42.90 -0.55
CA THR A 202 9.82 42.96 -1.42
C THR A 202 10.42 44.35 -1.52
N GLU A 203 9.64 45.38 -1.18
CA GLU A 203 10.09 46.78 -1.09
C GLU A 203 9.40 47.48 0.09
N PRO A 204 10.00 48.57 0.65
CA PRO A 204 9.36 49.36 1.70
C PRO A 204 7.97 49.88 1.27
N LEU A 205 6.95 49.59 2.08
CA LEU A 205 5.58 50.01 1.79
C LEU A 205 5.43 51.53 1.98
N SER A 206 4.48 52.14 1.28
CA SER A 206 4.07 53.53 1.48
C SER A 206 2.56 53.66 1.54
N HIS A 207 2.06 54.15 2.65
CA HIS A 207 0.64 54.38 2.91
C HIS A 207 0.04 55.38 1.90
N LYS A 208 0.85 56.33 1.41
CA LYS A 208 0.45 57.26 0.34
C LYS A 208 0.19 56.57 -1.00
N ALA A 209 0.89 55.47 -1.28
CA ALA A 209 0.73 54.71 -2.50
C ALA A 209 -0.46 53.73 -2.40
N SER A 210 -0.57 53.00 -1.28
CA SER A 210 -1.73 52.17 -0.96
C SER A 210 -1.96 52.12 0.55
N HIS A 211 -3.22 52.28 0.97
CA HIS A 211 -3.61 52.20 2.38
C HIS A 211 -3.87 50.77 2.85
N ASN A 212 -4.19 49.85 1.92
CA ASN A 212 -4.45 48.44 2.23
C ASN A 212 -3.88 47.57 1.12
N HIS A 213 -3.33 46.43 1.51
CA HIS A 213 -2.87 45.39 0.61
C HIS A 213 -3.67 44.11 0.84
N ILE A 214 -4.50 43.77 -0.13
CA ILE A 214 -5.36 42.59 -0.08
C ILE A 214 -4.73 41.52 -0.98
N LEU A 215 -4.20 40.46 -0.36
CA LEU A 215 -3.59 39.34 -1.05
C LEU A 215 -4.57 38.16 -1.11
N SER A 216 -4.59 37.48 -2.26
CA SER A 216 -5.27 36.19 -2.42
C SER A 216 -4.23 35.08 -2.38
N VAL A 217 -4.29 34.21 -1.37
CA VAL A 217 -3.27 33.19 -1.11
C VAL A 217 -3.87 31.80 -1.21
N VAL A 218 -3.17 30.87 -1.86
CA VAL A 218 -3.54 29.45 -1.94
C VAL A 218 -2.43 28.57 -1.38
N ALA A 219 -2.82 27.39 -0.90
CA ALA A 219 -1.94 26.34 -0.44
C ALA A 219 -2.05 25.13 -1.38
N TYR A 220 -0.98 24.35 -1.46
CA TYR A 220 -0.93 23.10 -2.21
C TYR A 220 -0.43 21.97 -1.32
N ASP A 221 -1.07 20.81 -1.44
CA ASP A 221 -0.49 19.59 -0.90
C ASP A 221 0.78 19.19 -1.67
N CYS A 222 1.47 18.14 -1.22
CA CYS A 222 2.67 17.65 -1.88
C CYS A 222 2.43 16.98 -3.25
N ALA A 223 1.17 16.67 -3.58
CA ALA A 223 0.73 16.22 -4.91
C ALA A 223 0.18 17.34 -5.80
N MET A 224 0.35 18.60 -5.37
CA MET A 224 -0.07 19.82 -6.07
C MET A 224 -1.59 20.02 -6.21
N LYS A 225 -2.41 19.43 -5.34
CA LYS A 225 -3.83 19.80 -5.24
C LYS A 225 -3.98 21.11 -4.48
N GLN A 226 -4.75 22.01 -5.06
CA GLN A 226 -4.87 23.39 -4.60
C GLN A 226 -6.03 23.57 -3.61
N SER A 227 -5.81 24.40 -2.60
CA SER A 227 -6.84 24.89 -1.68
C SER A 227 -7.82 25.86 -2.36
N ALA A 228 -8.93 26.14 -1.67
CA ALA A 228 -9.63 27.41 -1.89
C ALA A 228 -8.72 28.59 -1.46
N PRO A 229 -8.81 29.76 -2.11
CA PRO A 229 -8.03 30.92 -1.72
C PRO A 229 -8.47 31.48 -0.36
N VAL A 230 -7.51 32.00 0.41
CA VAL A 230 -7.75 32.81 1.61
C VAL A 230 -7.32 34.25 1.36
N MET A 231 -8.04 35.19 1.99
CA MET A 231 -7.71 36.61 1.92
C MET A 231 -6.78 36.99 3.07
N VAL A 232 -5.72 37.74 2.75
CA VAL A 232 -4.81 38.36 3.73
C VAL A 232 -4.87 39.87 3.52
N ASN A 233 -5.27 40.61 4.55
CA ASN A 233 -5.29 42.07 4.55
C ASN A 233 -4.13 42.63 5.38
N ILE A 234 -3.28 43.44 4.77
CA ILE A 234 -2.07 44.05 5.35
C ILE A 234 -2.15 45.57 5.24
#